data_AF-A0A081BSM4-F1
#
_entry.id   AF-A0A081BSM4-F1
#
_cell.length_a   1.000
_cell.length_b   1.000
_cell.length_c   1.000
_cell.angle_alpha   90.00
_cell.angle_beta   90.00
_cell.angle_gamma   90.00
#
_symmetry.space_group_name_H-M   'P 1'
#
loop_
_entity.id
_entity.type
_entity.pdbx_description
1 polymer ?
#
loop_
_entity_poly.entity_id
_entity_poly.type
_entity_poly.pdbx_seq_one_letter_code
_entity_poly.pdbx_strand_id
1 'polypeptide(L)'
;MKKMRYRVVLFFVLFICIGEHIAAATDLPVVTESFAIGFEQNGQFLPVKEHQIILEKKSFTVVVFFRQPDDILVNASLTPESFNLAQSGAALADIPGFANLGMAEESFNPRTLLMLSKDSPHYWYYADENDHRFNDVIVKNRQLICRRLITQVMQVEKKQLSIVKELPGNALYFVFLKTSWTKDFTKQIEQQRDYVKVIFQ
;
A
#
# COMPACT_ATOMS: atom_id res chain seq x y z
N MET A 1 60.53 -54.39 -13.33
CA MET A 1 60.06 -52.99 -13.43
C MET A 1 59.02 -52.85 -14.54
N LYS A 2 57.73 -52.70 -14.20
CA LYS A 2 56.68 -52.25 -15.12
C LYS A 2 55.61 -51.52 -14.29
N LYS A 3 55.58 -50.19 -14.37
CA LYS A 3 54.62 -49.33 -13.65
C LYS A 3 53.28 -49.37 -14.36
N MET A 4 52.25 -49.89 -13.69
CA MET A 4 50.86 -49.87 -14.14
C MET A 4 50.22 -48.53 -13.73
N ARG A 5 49.76 -47.75 -14.70
CA ARG A 5 49.11 -46.45 -14.47
C ARG A 5 47.59 -46.67 -14.39
N TYR A 6 47.01 -46.48 -13.20
CA TYR A 6 45.57 -46.36 -13.02
C TYR A 6 45.11 -44.98 -13.51
N ARG A 7 44.18 -44.95 -14.47
CA ARG A 7 43.43 -43.74 -14.82
C ARG A 7 42.16 -43.74 -13.98
N VAL A 8 42.10 -42.89 -12.96
CA VAL A 8 40.87 -42.58 -12.23
C VAL A 8 40.07 -41.60 -13.11
N VAL A 9 38.90 -42.04 -13.58
CA VAL A 9 37.93 -41.16 -14.23
C VAL A 9 36.96 -40.72 -13.14
N LEU A 10 37.07 -39.44 -12.74
CA LEU A 10 36.21 -38.83 -11.73
C LEU A 10 34.95 -38.29 -12.44
N PHE A 11 33.83 -38.99 -12.29
CA PHE A 11 32.52 -38.48 -12.74
C PHE A 11 31.97 -37.52 -11.68
N PHE A 12 32.09 -36.21 -11.92
CA PHE A 12 31.35 -35.19 -11.18
C PHE A 12 29.96 -35.06 -11.80
N VAL A 13 28.95 -35.66 -11.17
CA VAL A 13 27.54 -35.36 -11.48
C VAL A 13 27.12 -34.18 -10.62
N LEU A 14 27.18 -32.99 -11.20
CA LEU A 14 26.70 -31.76 -10.59
C LEU A 14 25.18 -31.68 -10.84
N PHE A 15 24.37 -32.08 -9.86
CA PHE A 15 22.93 -31.79 -9.86
C PHE A 15 22.75 -30.31 -9.52
N ILE A 16 22.75 -29.45 -10.54
CA ILE A 16 22.26 -28.08 -10.41
C ILE A 16 20.73 -28.14 -10.48
N CYS A 17 20.07 -28.25 -9.32
CA CYS A 17 18.66 -27.90 -9.22
C CYS A 17 18.57 -26.37 -9.28
N ILE A 18 18.54 -25.80 -10.49
CA ILE A 18 18.07 -24.43 -10.70
C ILE A 18 16.57 -24.49 -10.47
N GLY A 19 16.15 -24.25 -9.23
CA GLY A 19 14.76 -23.88 -8.96
C GLY A 19 14.53 -22.51 -9.56
N GLU A 20 14.16 -22.47 -10.85
CA GLU A 20 13.53 -21.30 -11.43
C GLU A 20 12.18 -21.11 -10.73
N HIS A 21 12.19 -20.36 -9.63
CA HIS A 21 11.00 -19.65 -9.22
C HIS A 21 10.75 -18.59 -10.30
N ILE A 22 10.05 -18.99 -11.36
CA ILE A 22 9.35 -18.06 -12.23
C ILE A 22 8.28 -17.42 -11.34
N ALA A 23 8.63 -16.32 -10.70
CA ALA A 23 7.63 -15.42 -10.14
C ALA A 23 6.78 -15.02 -11.34
N ALA A 24 5.54 -15.52 -11.38
CA ALA A 24 4.57 -15.06 -12.36
C ALA A 24 4.57 -13.53 -12.28
N ALA A 25 4.87 -12.86 -13.38
CA ALA A 25 4.79 -11.42 -13.45
C ALA A 25 3.33 -11.04 -13.17
N THR A 26 3.02 -10.66 -11.94
CA THR A 26 1.74 -10.10 -11.61
C THR A 26 1.71 -8.73 -12.29
N ASP A 27 0.92 -8.61 -13.35
CA ASP A 27 0.75 -7.35 -14.05
C ASP A 27 0.32 -6.28 -13.04
N LEU A 28 1.01 -5.14 -13.06
CA LEU A 28 0.67 -3.99 -12.24
C LEU A 28 -0.72 -3.48 -12.67
N PRO A 29 -1.54 -2.99 -11.72
CA PRO A 29 -2.85 -2.45 -12.05
C PRO A 29 -2.70 -1.29 -13.03
N VAL A 30 -3.59 -1.24 -14.02
CA VAL A 30 -3.72 -0.11 -14.93
C VAL A 30 -4.73 0.85 -14.31
N VAL A 31 -4.32 2.10 -14.08
CA VAL A 31 -5.22 3.15 -13.61
C VAL A 31 -6.24 3.42 -14.71
N THR A 32 -7.51 3.08 -14.49
CA THR A 32 -8.62 3.35 -15.42
C THR A 32 -9.29 4.68 -15.15
N GLU A 33 -9.33 5.08 -13.88
CA GLU A 33 -9.94 6.31 -13.36
C GLU A 33 -8.87 7.31 -12.86
N SER A 34 -8.96 7.78 -11.62
CA SER A 34 -8.00 8.72 -11.00
C SER A 34 -6.81 7.98 -10.36
N PHE A 35 -7.07 6.90 -9.62
CA PHE A 35 -6.02 6.10 -8.98
C PHE A 35 -6.31 4.59 -9.00
N ALA A 36 -5.32 3.78 -8.66
CA ALA A 36 -5.49 2.38 -8.27
C ALA A 36 -4.65 2.07 -7.03
N ILE A 37 -5.04 1.04 -6.26
CA ILE A 37 -4.36 0.63 -5.02
C ILE A 37 -3.83 -0.80 -5.16
N GLY A 38 -2.61 -1.00 -4.66
CA GLY A 38 -2.01 -2.31 -4.49
C GLY A 38 -1.18 -2.38 -3.22
N PHE A 39 -0.66 -3.57 -2.92
CA PHE A 39 0.16 -3.80 -1.74
C PHE A 39 1.41 -4.57 -2.12
N GLU A 40 2.48 -4.35 -1.36
CA GLU A 40 3.68 -5.16 -1.48
C GLU A 40 4.15 -5.61 -0.11
N GLN A 41 4.74 -6.81 -0.08
CA GLN A 41 5.43 -7.32 1.09
C GLN A 41 6.57 -8.23 0.64
N ASN A 42 7.71 -8.18 1.34
CA ASN A 42 8.92 -8.95 0.98
C ASN A 42 9.40 -8.72 -0.46
N GLY A 43 9.21 -7.52 -1.00
CA GLY A 43 9.59 -7.16 -2.37
C GLY A 43 8.67 -7.71 -3.46
N GLN A 44 7.54 -8.35 -3.11
CA GLN A 44 6.57 -8.89 -4.05
C GLN A 44 5.30 -8.04 -4.09
N PHE A 45 4.78 -7.79 -5.29
CA PHE A 45 3.47 -7.16 -5.49
C PHE A 45 2.35 -8.18 -5.27
N LEU A 46 1.41 -7.83 -4.41
CA LEU A 46 0.29 -8.64 -3.98
C LEU A 46 -1.01 -7.94 -4.42
N PRO A 47 -1.75 -8.50 -5.39
CA PRO A 47 -2.95 -7.85 -5.91
C PRO A 47 -4.09 -7.94 -4.91
N VAL A 48 -4.83 -6.84 -4.76
CA VAL A 48 -6.10 -6.82 -4.01
C VAL A 48 -7.13 -7.64 -4.78
N LYS A 49 -7.82 -8.55 -4.10
CA LYS A 49 -8.91 -9.36 -4.67
C LYS A 49 -10.16 -9.16 -3.83
N GLU A 50 -11.28 -8.81 -4.46
CA GLU A 50 -12.57 -8.59 -3.77
C GLU A 50 -12.44 -7.63 -2.57
N HIS A 51 -11.70 -6.53 -2.74
CA HIS A 51 -11.42 -5.55 -1.69
C HIS A 51 -10.68 -6.12 -0.46
N GLN A 52 -9.96 -7.23 -0.64
CA GLN A 52 -9.20 -7.88 0.42
C GLN A 52 -7.77 -8.21 -0.04
N ILE A 53 -6.86 -8.22 0.93
CA ILE A 53 -5.50 -8.72 0.75
C ILE A 53 -5.03 -9.43 2.02
N ILE A 54 -4.28 -10.51 1.85
CA ILE A 54 -3.67 -11.24 2.97
C ILE A 54 -2.19 -10.89 3.00
N LEU A 55 -1.71 -10.41 4.15
CA LEU A 55 -0.31 -10.06 4.40
C LEU A 55 0.16 -10.75 5.69
N GLU A 56 1.47 -10.99 5.80
CA GLU A 56 2.06 -11.29 7.10
C GLU A 56 1.92 -10.07 8.03
N LYS A 57 1.77 -10.31 9.34
CA LYS A 57 1.68 -9.23 10.34
C LYS A 57 3.04 -8.56 10.62
N LYS A 58 3.59 -7.90 9.60
CA LYS A 58 4.86 -7.17 9.62
C LYS A 58 4.80 -6.02 8.62
N SER A 59 5.91 -5.31 8.45
CA SER A 59 6.00 -4.20 7.50
C SER A 59 5.48 -4.56 6.12
N PHE A 60 4.80 -3.60 5.48
CA PHE A 60 4.24 -3.72 4.14
C PHE A 60 4.23 -2.36 3.47
N THR A 61 4.05 -2.33 2.15
CA THR A 61 3.95 -1.11 1.36
C THR A 61 2.54 -0.98 0.81
N VAL A 62 1.93 0.20 0.97
CA VAL A 62 0.77 0.59 0.17
C VAL A 62 1.30 1.22 -1.11
N VAL A 63 0.86 0.71 -2.26
CA VAL A 63 1.24 1.23 -3.57
C VAL A 63 0.05 1.96 -4.17
N VAL A 64 0.22 3.24 -4.42
CA VAL A 64 -0.77 4.08 -5.09
C VAL A 64 -0.30 4.32 -6.51
N PHE A 65 -1.18 4.08 -7.47
CA PHE A 65 -0.89 4.29 -8.89
C PHE A 65 -1.62 5.53 -9.37
N PHE A 66 -0.91 6.44 -10.04
CA PHE A 66 -1.47 7.62 -10.69
C PHE A 66 -1.06 7.69 -12.16
N ARG A 67 -1.86 8.35 -13.01
CA ARG A 67 -1.46 8.64 -14.41
C ARG A 67 -0.56 9.87 -14.54
N GLN A 68 -0.65 10.79 -13.58
CA GLN A 68 0.03 12.08 -13.53
C GLN A 68 0.11 12.52 -12.07
N PRO A 69 0.85 13.59 -11.72
CA PRO A 69 0.84 14.14 -10.37
C PRO A 69 -0.58 14.36 -9.85
N ASP A 70 -0.87 13.81 -8.67
CA ASP A 70 -2.21 13.76 -8.12
C ASP A 70 -2.20 13.48 -6.60
N ASP A 71 -3.38 13.50 -6.00
CA ASP A 71 -3.62 13.27 -4.58
C ASP A 71 -4.79 12.34 -4.30
N ILE A 72 -4.77 11.76 -3.10
CA ILE A 72 -5.87 11.03 -2.48
C ILE A 72 -6.00 11.36 -1.00
N LEU A 73 -7.21 11.15 -0.49
CA LEU A 73 -7.51 11.08 0.93
C LEU A 73 -7.49 9.62 1.38
N VAL A 74 -6.79 9.35 2.47
CA VAL A 74 -6.63 8.00 3.02
C VAL A 74 -7.11 7.97 4.46
N ASN A 75 -8.03 7.07 4.77
CA ASN A 75 -8.33 6.69 6.14
C ASN A 75 -7.94 5.23 6.35
N ALA A 76 -7.39 4.95 7.53
CA ALA A 76 -7.15 3.60 7.99
C ALA A 76 -7.67 3.42 9.41
N SER A 77 -8.23 2.25 9.70
CA SER A 77 -8.80 1.91 11.00
C SER A 77 -8.52 0.46 11.40
N LEU A 78 -8.54 0.22 12.71
CA LEU A 78 -8.54 -1.14 13.30
C LEU A 78 -9.97 -1.70 13.43
N THR A 79 -11.00 -0.88 13.18
CA THR A 79 -12.41 -1.27 13.18
C THR A 79 -12.99 -1.20 11.76
N PRO A 80 -13.99 -2.03 11.42
CA PRO A 80 -14.52 -2.12 10.06
C PRO A 80 -15.50 -0.99 9.69
N GLU A 81 -15.77 -0.03 10.58
CA GLU A 81 -16.88 0.92 10.42
C GLU A 81 -16.76 1.79 9.16
N SER A 82 -15.63 2.47 8.98
CA SER A 82 -15.40 3.30 7.79
C SER A 82 -15.39 2.47 6.51
N PHE A 83 -14.82 1.27 6.54
CA PHE A 83 -14.83 0.32 5.42
C PHE A 83 -16.25 -0.11 5.04
N ASN A 84 -17.08 -0.49 6.02
CA ASN A 84 -18.44 -0.95 5.77
C ASN A 84 -19.32 0.18 5.20
N LEU A 85 -19.16 1.41 5.68
CA LEU A 85 -19.86 2.59 5.16
C LEU A 85 -19.35 2.99 3.77
N ALA A 86 -18.04 2.86 3.52
CA ALA A 86 -17.48 3.05 2.20
C ALA A 86 -18.06 2.04 1.20
N GLN A 87 -18.13 0.77 1.60
CA GLN A 87 -18.68 -0.34 0.81
C GLN A 87 -20.18 -0.18 0.52
N SER A 88 -20.98 0.30 1.47
CA SER A 88 -22.42 0.49 1.28
C SER A 88 -22.78 1.73 0.44
N GLY A 89 -21.80 2.56 0.08
CA GLY A 89 -22.03 3.78 -0.67
C GLY A 89 -22.53 4.95 0.18
N ALA A 90 -22.26 4.95 1.50
CA ALA A 90 -22.59 6.07 2.37
C ALA A 90 -21.95 7.38 1.87
N ALA A 91 -22.58 8.51 2.17
CA ALA A 91 -22.03 9.81 1.78
C ALA A 91 -20.69 10.08 2.47
N LEU A 92 -19.80 10.83 1.83
CA LEU A 92 -18.47 11.15 2.34
C LEU A 92 -18.48 11.63 3.81
N ALA A 93 -19.37 12.56 4.11
CA ALA A 93 -19.49 13.16 5.44
C ALA A 93 -19.93 12.16 6.52
N ASP A 94 -20.52 11.04 6.14
CA ASP A 94 -21.00 10.00 7.05
C ASP A 94 -19.94 8.93 7.34
N ILE A 95 -18.82 8.91 6.60
CA ILE A 95 -17.75 7.92 6.79
C ILE A 95 -16.79 8.42 7.89
N PRO A 96 -16.62 7.68 9.01
CA PRO A 96 -15.65 8.04 10.04
C PRO A 96 -14.25 8.20 9.44
N GLY A 97 -13.55 9.24 9.90
CA GLY A 97 -12.26 9.63 9.36
C GLY A 97 -12.33 10.47 8.09
N PHE A 98 -13.51 10.93 7.67
CA PHE A 98 -13.67 11.89 6.56
C PHE A 98 -14.55 13.10 6.92
N ALA A 99 -14.95 13.22 8.18
CA ALA A 99 -15.82 14.31 8.64
C ALA A 99 -15.13 15.68 8.63
N ASN A 100 -13.80 15.71 8.71
CA ASN A 100 -12.99 16.93 8.76
C ASN A 100 -12.00 17.01 7.59
N LEU A 101 -11.35 18.17 7.47
CA LEU A 101 -10.29 18.40 6.49
C LEU A 101 -9.13 17.42 6.67
N GLY A 102 -8.47 17.12 5.56
CA GLY A 102 -7.33 16.21 5.51
C GLY A 102 -6.14 16.70 6.32
N MET A 103 -5.53 15.80 7.09
CA MET A 103 -4.28 16.03 7.80
C MET A 103 -3.10 15.84 6.85
N ALA A 104 -2.24 16.86 6.77
CA ALA A 104 -0.97 16.73 6.08
C ALA A 104 -0.02 15.85 6.89
N GLU A 105 0.58 14.86 6.23
CA GLU A 105 1.66 14.07 6.79
C GLU A 105 3.03 14.63 6.41
N GLU A 106 4.10 14.14 7.03
CA GLU A 106 5.47 14.53 6.68
C GLU A 106 5.84 14.14 5.25
N SER A 107 6.58 15.03 4.58
CA SER A 107 7.16 14.77 3.25
C SER A 107 8.03 13.53 3.27
N PHE A 108 7.97 12.72 2.21
CA PHE A 108 8.78 11.51 2.02
C PHE A 108 8.57 10.35 3.01
N ASN A 109 7.61 10.47 3.94
CA ASN A 109 7.33 9.45 4.96
C ASN A 109 8.59 8.89 5.67
N PRO A 110 9.46 9.74 6.26
CA PRO A 110 10.76 9.35 6.79
C PRO A 110 10.65 8.34 7.95
N ARG A 111 9.50 8.34 8.62
CA ARG A 111 9.20 7.44 9.74
C ARG A 111 8.50 6.17 9.30
N THR A 112 8.20 5.96 8.01
CA THR A 112 7.47 4.78 7.53
C THR A 112 6.18 4.53 8.32
N LEU A 113 5.44 5.61 8.55
CA LEU A 113 4.34 5.69 9.51
C LEU A 113 3.00 5.62 8.77
N LEU A 114 2.07 4.83 9.31
CA LEU A 114 0.65 4.95 9.03
C LEU A 114 -0.03 5.62 10.22
N MET A 115 -0.79 6.67 9.97
CA MET A 115 -1.61 7.29 11.00
C MET A 115 -3.04 6.76 10.90
N LEU A 116 -3.62 6.40 12.04
CA LEU A 116 -5.04 6.04 12.16
C LEU A 116 -5.73 7.18 12.89
N SER A 117 -6.72 7.78 12.24
CA SER A 117 -7.57 8.80 12.85
C SER A 117 -9.04 8.50 12.64
N LYS A 118 -9.84 8.85 13.64
CA LYS A 118 -11.30 8.76 13.59
C LYS A 118 -11.95 10.00 12.98
N ASP A 119 -11.22 11.11 12.93
CA ASP A 119 -11.82 12.42 12.69
C ASP A 119 -11.44 13.00 11.33
N SER A 120 -10.23 12.77 10.85
CA SER A 120 -9.71 13.33 9.61
C SER A 120 -9.02 12.29 8.73
N PRO A 121 -9.10 12.44 7.40
CA PRO A 121 -8.34 11.62 6.49
C PRO A 121 -6.91 12.15 6.41
N HIS A 122 -6.00 11.35 5.88
CA HIS A 122 -4.64 11.74 5.59
C HIS A 122 -4.48 12.09 4.11
N TYR A 123 -3.85 13.23 3.83
CA TYR A 123 -3.61 13.69 2.47
C TYR A 123 -2.31 13.11 1.95
N TRP A 124 -2.40 12.16 1.01
CA TRP A 124 -1.24 11.59 0.32
C TRP A 124 -1.23 12.08 -1.11
N TYR A 125 -0.12 12.66 -1.54
CA TYR A 125 0.00 13.23 -2.88
C TYR A 125 1.42 13.08 -3.42
N TYR A 126 1.52 13.22 -4.73
CA TYR A 126 2.76 13.44 -5.46
C TYR A 126 2.59 14.65 -6.35
N ALA A 127 3.37 15.70 -6.11
CA ALA A 127 3.47 16.85 -7.00
C ALA A 127 4.68 16.70 -7.93
N ASP A 128 5.85 16.44 -7.33
CA ASP A 128 7.11 16.15 -8.02
C ASP A 128 8.08 15.42 -7.07
N GLU A 129 9.30 15.13 -7.54
CA GLU A 129 10.35 14.43 -6.80
C GLU A 129 10.80 15.12 -5.49
N ASN A 130 10.50 16.42 -5.32
CA ASN A 130 10.86 17.20 -4.14
C ASN A 130 9.66 17.50 -3.24
N ASP A 131 8.44 17.19 -3.66
CA ASP A 131 7.25 17.36 -2.84
C ASP A 131 6.21 16.25 -3.04
N HIS A 132 6.25 15.27 -2.13
CA HIS A 132 5.30 14.18 -2.07
C HIS A 132 5.25 13.53 -0.68
N ARG A 133 4.34 12.56 -0.50
CA ARG A 133 4.10 11.84 0.77
C ARG A 133 4.42 10.34 0.68
N PHE A 134 5.37 9.98 -0.17
CA PHE A 134 5.74 8.57 -0.44
C PHE A 134 7.21 8.33 -0.14
N ASN A 135 7.58 7.09 0.15
CA ASN A 135 8.98 6.73 0.38
C ASN A 135 9.77 6.63 -0.93
N ASP A 136 9.09 6.19 -2.00
CA ASP A 136 9.67 5.97 -3.32
C ASP A 136 8.59 6.21 -4.39
N VAL A 137 9.00 6.69 -5.55
CA VAL A 137 8.13 6.93 -6.71
C VAL A 137 8.84 6.45 -7.96
N ILE A 138 8.19 5.56 -8.70
CA ILE A 138 8.73 5.02 -9.95
C ILE A 138 7.81 5.39 -11.10
N VAL A 139 8.38 5.90 -12.19
CA VAL A 139 7.65 6.09 -13.45
C VAL A 139 7.80 4.85 -14.32
N LYS A 140 6.71 4.14 -14.58
CA LYS A 140 6.69 2.97 -15.47
C LYS A 140 5.44 2.96 -16.32
N ASN A 141 5.58 2.70 -17.62
CA ASN A 141 4.45 2.67 -18.57
C ASN A 141 3.56 3.92 -18.50
N ARG A 142 4.16 5.11 -18.34
CA ARG A 142 3.46 6.40 -18.17
C ARG A 142 2.52 6.46 -16.95
N GLN A 143 2.82 5.69 -15.91
CA GLN A 143 2.14 5.75 -14.63
C GLN A 143 3.17 6.02 -13.53
N LEU A 144 2.75 6.80 -12.54
CA LEU A 144 3.47 6.97 -11.28
C LEU A 144 3.08 5.82 -10.35
N ILE A 145 4.10 5.15 -9.82
CA ILE A 145 3.97 4.08 -8.85
C ILE A 145 4.52 4.62 -7.54
N CYS A 146 3.63 5.13 -6.70
CA CYS A 146 3.95 5.80 -5.45
C CYS A 146 3.90 4.79 -4.30
N ARG A 147 5.05 4.52 -3.67
CA ARG A 147 5.20 3.48 -2.65
C ARG A 147 5.30 4.11 -1.27
N ARG A 148 4.38 3.76 -0.38
CA ARG A 148 4.40 4.17 1.02
C ARG A 148 4.65 2.97 1.92
N LEU A 149 5.88 2.87 2.44
CA LEU A 149 6.31 1.83 3.37
C LEU A 149 5.72 2.11 4.76
N ILE A 150 5.15 1.08 5.36
CA ILE A 150 4.55 1.11 6.69
C ILE A 150 5.27 0.08 7.56
N THR A 151 6.01 0.55 8.56
CA THR A 151 6.63 -0.29 9.59
C THR A 151 5.99 -0.09 10.96
N GLN A 152 5.39 1.07 11.16
CA GLN A 152 4.75 1.49 12.40
C GLN A 152 3.45 2.22 12.15
N VAL A 153 2.58 2.20 13.15
CA VAL A 153 1.24 2.76 13.13
C VAL A 153 1.02 3.64 14.35
N MET A 154 0.50 4.84 14.14
CA MET A 154 0.13 5.79 15.19
C MET A 154 -1.39 5.88 15.27
N GLN A 155 -1.96 5.47 16.40
CA GLN A 155 -3.35 5.80 16.74
C GLN A 155 -3.37 7.24 17.27
N VAL A 156 -3.80 8.19 16.44
CA VAL A 156 -3.66 9.64 16.67
C VAL A 156 -4.33 10.07 17.96
N GLU A 157 -5.57 9.65 18.18
CA GLU A 157 -6.36 10.07 19.35
C GLU A 157 -5.80 9.50 20.66
N LYS A 158 -5.19 8.31 20.62
CA LYS A 158 -4.56 7.68 21.79
C LYS A 158 -3.11 8.10 22.00
N LYS A 159 -2.53 8.82 21.05
CA LYS A 159 -1.09 9.11 20.98
C LYS A 159 -0.22 7.85 21.12
N GLN A 160 -0.68 6.74 20.57
CA GLN A 160 -0.05 5.44 20.73
C GLN A 160 0.62 5.01 19.44
N LEU A 161 1.93 4.81 19.51
CA LEU A 161 2.76 4.27 18.43
C LEU A 161 2.98 2.77 18.66
N SER A 162 2.89 1.97 17.60
CA SER A 162 3.17 0.53 17.65
C SER A 162 3.75 0.07 16.32
N ILE A 163 4.63 -0.92 16.33
CA ILE A 163 5.03 -1.59 15.08
C ILE A 163 3.87 -2.43 14.54
N VAL A 164 3.83 -2.70 13.24
CA VAL A 164 2.72 -3.46 12.61
C VAL A 164 2.48 -4.82 13.29
N LYS A 165 3.56 -5.50 13.69
CA LYS A 165 3.52 -6.80 14.38
C LYS A 165 2.74 -6.76 15.69
N GLU A 166 2.74 -5.63 16.39
CA GLU A 166 2.16 -5.43 17.71
C GLU A 166 0.74 -4.86 17.67
N LEU A 167 0.19 -4.60 16.47
CA LEU A 167 -1.17 -4.07 16.36
C LEU A 167 -2.19 -5.01 17.01
N PRO A 168 -3.22 -4.48 17.68
CA PRO A 168 -4.31 -5.30 18.16
C PRO A 168 -5.13 -5.87 16.99
N GLY A 169 -5.59 -7.12 17.13
CA GLY A 169 -6.37 -7.81 16.09
C GLY A 169 -5.55 -8.23 14.86
N ASN A 170 -6.24 -8.74 13.84
CA ASN A 170 -5.62 -9.30 12.63
C ASN A 170 -6.12 -8.62 11.35
N ALA A 171 -6.57 -7.37 11.44
CA ALA A 171 -7.02 -6.64 10.28
C ALA A 171 -6.72 -5.13 10.38
N LEU A 172 -6.45 -4.53 9.22
CA LEU A 172 -6.51 -3.09 8.99
C LEU A 172 -7.53 -2.83 7.87
N TYR A 173 -8.31 -1.79 8.04
CA TYR A 173 -9.35 -1.39 7.11
C TYR A 173 -8.96 -0.04 6.51
N PHE A 174 -8.80 0.00 5.19
CA PHE A 174 -8.47 1.22 4.45
C PHE A 174 -9.68 1.70 3.65
N VAL A 175 -9.80 3.02 3.56
CA VAL A 175 -10.67 3.72 2.62
C VAL A 175 -9.82 4.78 1.92
N PHE A 176 -9.88 4.80 0.59
CA PHE A 176 -9.17 5.71 -0.28
C PHE A 176 -10.17 6.49 -1.10
N LEU A 177 -10.01 7.81 -1.16
CA LEU A 177 -10.91 8.67 -1.92
C LEU A 177 -10.14 9.66 -2.78
N LYS A 178 -10.66 9.87 -3.98
CA LYS A 178 -10.38 11.06 -4.76
C LYS A 178 -11.55 12.03 -4.61
N THR A 179 -11.23 13.28 -4.34
CA THR A 179 -12.24 14.33 -4.22
C THR A 179 -11.80 15.60 -4.95
N SER A 180 -12.77 16.46 -5.23
CA SER A 180 -12.55 17.82 -5.72
C SER A 180 -13.43 18.79 -4.97
N TRP A 181 -13.03 20.05 -4.88
CA TRP A 181 -13.87 21.10 -4.31
C TRP A 181 -14.66 21.80 -5.41
N THR A 182 -15.87 22.25 -5.09
CA THR A 182 -16.58 23.23 -5.91
C THR A 182 -15.76 24.52 -6.02
N LYS A 183 -15.99 25.32 -7.06
CA LYS A 183 -15.22 26.55 -7.31
C LYS A 183 -15.28 27.57 -6.17
N ASP A 184 -16.37 27.54 -5.39
CA ASP A 184 -16.61 28.38 -4.22
C ASP A 184 -16.13 27.73 -2.91
N PHE A 185 -15.51 26.55 -2.98
CA PHE A 185 -14.99 25.77 -1.84
C PHE A 185 -16.04 25.41 -0.77
N THR A 186 -17.33 25.44 -1.12
CA THR A 186 -18.41 25.14 -0.17
C THR A 186 -18.71 23.65 -0.07
N LYS A 187 -18.39 22.87 -1.10
CA LYS A 187 -18.70 21.45 -1.15
C LYS A 187 -17.55 20.63 -1.71
N GLN A 188 -17.26 19.53 -1.03
CA GLN A 188 -16.38 18.48 -1.53
C GLN A 188 -17.20 17.45 -2.33
N ILE A 189 -16.73 17.14 -3.52
CA ILE A 189 -17.34 16.20 -4.46
C ILE A 189 -16.41 14.98 -4.57
N GLU A 190 -16.95 13.82 -4.21
CA GLU A 190 -16.29 12.54 -4.43
C GLU A 190 -16.22 12.22 -5.93
N GLN A 191 -15.03 11.84 -6.40
CA GLN A 191 -14.77 11.47 -7.80
C GLN A 191 -14.52 9.97 -7.93
N GLN A 192 -13.82 9.38 -6.97
CA GLN A 192 -13.51 7.96 -6.93
C GLN A 192 -13.39 7.49 -5.48
N ARG A 193 -13.80 6.25 -5.24
CA ARG A 193 -13.64 5.54 -3.96
C ARG A 193 -13.07 4.16 -4.18
N ASP A 194 -12.18 3.77 -3.29
CA ASP A 194 -11.74 2.39 -3.10
C ASP A 194 -11.66 2.08 -1.60
N TYR A 195 -11.75 0.81 -1.24
CA TYR A 195 -11.67 0.33 0.13
C TYR A 195 -11.01 -1.04 0.14
N VAL A 196 -10.14 -1.28 1.10
CA VAL A 196 -9.39 -2.54 1.19
C VAL A 196 -9.28 -3.00 2.63
N LYS A 197 -9.64 -4.26 2.87
CA LYS A 197 -9.39 -4.95 4.13
C LYS A 197 -8.08 -5.73 4.01
N VAL A 198 -7.07 -5.29 4.73
CA VAL A 198 -5.83 -6.05 4.95
C VAL A 198 -6.08 -7.05 6.07
N ILE A 199 -5.87 -8.33 5.78
CA ILE A 199 -5.97 -9.43 6.75
C ILE A 199 -4.56 -9.89 7.07
N PHE A 200 -4.22 -9.93 8.36
CA PHE A 200 -2.94 -10.41 8.82
C PHE A 200 -3.00 -11.90 9.16
N GLN A 201 -2.12 -12.71 8.56
CA GLN A 201 -1.97 -14.15 8.81
C GLN A 201 -0.51 -14.54 9.10
#